data_AF-A0YBN8-F1
#
_entry.id   AF-A0YBN8-F1
#
_cell.length_a   1.000
_cell.length_b   1.000
_cell.length_c   1.000
_cell.angle_alpha   90.00
_cell.angle_beta   90.00
_cell.angle_gamma   90.00
#
_symmetry.space_group_name_H-M   'P 1'
#
loop_
_entity.id
_entity.type
_entity.pdbx_description
1 polymer ?
#
loop_
_entity_poly.entity_id
_entity_poly.type
_entity_poly.pdbx_seq_one_letter_code
_entity_poly.pdbx_strand_id
1 'polypeptide(L)'
;MVCSATPYACCTSPLSPRRAIQKNHQRLLLVYRLEKTRSYQEFQLLERLRSHNINVPKPVAAQAIRYGLLYRADLLSEKTPNARDLFSIRQDRKLSETRYRSIGTEIRKMHDVGIHHADLNIHNILIDDSDQVWIIDFDKCVAKAGDSWKTNNLSRLLRSFRKEREKRHIHWHEDSWDALQRGYKG
;
A
#
# COMPACT_ATOMS: atom_id res chain seq x y z
N MET A 1 -42.88 13.48 -37.02
CA MET A 1 -43.45 12.97 -35.75
C MET A 1 -43.79 11.51 -36.01
N VAL A 2 -43.24 10.48 -35.39
CA VAL A 2 -42.41 10.31 -34.21
C VAL A 2 -41.57 9.04 -34.43
N CYS A 3 -40.33 9.08 -33.94
CA CYS A 3 -39.42 7.97 -33.77
C CYS A 3 -39.74 7.28 -32.42
N SER A 4 -39.87 5.95 -32.37
CA SER A 4 -39.85 5.15 -31.12
C SER A 4 -39.97 3.66 -31.49
N ALA A 5 -39.33 2.67 -30.87
CA ALA A 5 -38.29 2.57 -29.86
C ALA A 5 -37.85 1.09 -29.85
N THR A 6 -36.63 0.81 -29.37
CA THR A 6 -35.96 -0.50 -29.18
C THR A 6 -36.69 -1.42 -28.18
N PRO A 7 -36.30 -2.72 -28.00
CA PRO A 7 -35.18 -3.04 -27.10
C PRO A 7 -34.29 -4.24 -27.48
N TYR A 8 -32.97 -4.02 -27.37
CA TYR A 8 -31.91 -4.87 -26.80
C TYR A 8 -32.12 -6.39 -26.67
N ALA A 9 -31.24 -7.15 -27.32
CA ALA A 9 -30.80 -8.47 -26.88
C ALA A 9 -29.27 -8.46 -26.67
N CYS A 10 -28.87 -8.58 -25.40
CA CYS A 10 -27.51 -8.64 -24.91
C CYS A 10 -26.99 -10.08 -25.06
N CYS A 11 -26.05 -10.33 -25.97
CA CYS A 11 -25.32 -11.60 -26.02
C CYS A 11 -24.06 -11.50 -25.17
N THR A 12 -24.08 -12.22 -24.05
CA THR A 12 -22.95 -12.49 -23.18
C THR A 12 -21.99 -13.47 -23.87
N SER A 13 -20.70 -13.15 -23.86
CA SER A 13 -19.63 -14.13 -24.10
C SER A 13 -18.64 -14.02 -22.94
N PRO A 14 -18.21 -15.15 -22.34
CA PRO A 14 -17.38 -15.14 -21.15
C PRO A 14 -15.95 -14.75 -21.52
N LEU A 15 -15.52 -13.57 -21.07
CA LEU A 15 -14.11 -13.18 -21.14
C LEU A 15 -13.31 -13.96 -20.10
N SER A 16 -12.61 -14.98 -20.59
CA SER A 16 -11.48 -15.63 -19.92
C SER A 16 -10.44 -14.58 -19.47
N PRO A 17 -9.94 -14.60 -18.21
CA PRO A 17 -8.90 -13.68 -17.79
C PRO A 17 -7.54 -14.14 -18.34
N ARG A 18 -7.27 -13.82 -19.61
CA ARG A 18 -5.94 -13.90 -20.19
C ARG A 18 -5.08 -12.78 -19.59
N ARG A 19 -4.03 -13.20 -18.88
CA ARG A 19 -2.80 -12.45 -18.58
C ARG A 19 -2.44 -11.51 -19.73
N ALA A 20 -2.28 -10.21 -19.43
CA ALA A 20 -1.28 -9.32 -20.05
C ALA A 20 -1.57 -7.85 -19.68
N ILE A 21 -0.86 -7.26 -18.71
CA ILE A 21 -0.57 -5.82 -18.75
C ILE A 21 0.86 -5.56 -18.25
N GLN A 22 1.82 -5.85 -19.12
CA GLN A 22 2.94 -4.94 -19.38
C GLN A 22 3.02 -4.82 -20.90
N LYS A 23 2.04 -4.15 -21.51
CA LYS A 23 2.10 -3.88 -22.95
C LYS A 23 3.03 -2.69 -23.15
N ASN A 24 4.23 -3.00 -23.65
CA ASN A 24 5.16 -2.06 -24.26
C ASN A 24 4.42 -1.19 -25.30
N HIS A 25 3.93 -0.02 -24.89
CA HIS A 25 3.59 1.09 -25.79
C HIS A 25 4.78 2.06 -25.79
N GLN A 26 5.90 1.58 -26.33
CA GLN A 26 7.17 2.33 -26.42
C GLN A 26 7.09 3.55 -27.35
N ARG A 27 6.00 3.77 -28.10
CA ARG A 27 5.94 4.83 -29.13
C ARG A 27 5.60 6.24 -28.61
N LEU A 28 4.96 6.41 -27.45
CA LEU A 28 4.53 7.75 -26.98
C LEU A 28 5.33 8.31 -25.79
N LEU A 29 6.16 7.48 -25.13
CA LEU A 29 6.96 7.88 -23.97
C LEU A 29 8.42 8.17 -24.31
N LEU A 30 8.84 8.07 -25.58
CA LEU A 30 10.21 8.35 -26.01
C LEU A 30 10.66 9.81 -25.74
N VAL A 31 9.72 10.71 -25.44
CA VAL A 31 9.98 12.14 -25.17
C VAL A 31 10.25 12.42 -23.67
N TYR A 32 10.03 11.47 -22.76
CA TYR A 32 10.32 11.64 -21.33
C TYR A 32 10.86 10.35 -20.71
N ARG A 33 11.88 10.44 -19.84
CA ARG A 33 12.40 9.25 -19.14
C ARG A 33 11.30 8.64 -18.27
N LEU A 34 10.77 7.49 -18.70
CA LEU A 34 9.72 6.72 -18.02
C LEU A 34 10.08 6.44 -16.55
N GLU A 35 11.38 6.27 -16.30
CA GLU A 35 12.03 6.14 -14.99
C GLU A 35 11.80 7.30 -14.01
N LYS A 36 11.47 8.49 -14.52
CA LYS A 36 11.20 9.69 -13.71
C LYS A 36 9.72 9.86 -13.36
N THR A 37 8.84 9.00 -13.85
CA THR A 37 7.41 9.09 -13.54
C THR A 37 7.13 8.46 -12.17
N ARG A 38 6.25 9.10 -11.39
CA ARG A 38 5.88 8.61 -10.04
C ARG A 38 5.37 7.17 -10.07
N SER A 39 4.48 6.84 -11.01
CA SER A 39 3.90 5.50 -11.12
C SER A 39 4.94 4.42 -11.44
N TYR A 40 5.96 4.73 -12.25
CA TYR A 40 7.06 3.80 -12.49
C TYR A 40 7.95 3.63 -11.26
N GLN A 41 8.29 4.72 -10.57
CA GLN A 41 9.12 4.66 -9.36
C GLN A 41 8.44 3.85 -8.25
N GLU A 42 7.14 4.05 -8.05
CA GLU A 42 6.35 3.29 -7.08
C GLU A 42 6.21 1.82 -7.48
N PHE A 43 6.00 1.53 -8.77
CA PHE A 43 6.00 0.15 -9.29
C PHE A 43 7.33 -0.57 -8.96
N GLN A 44 8.45 0.06 -9.30
CA GLN A 44 9.79 -0.51 -9.03
C GLN A 44 10.06 -0.67 -7.53
N LEU A 45 9.57 0.27 -6.72
CA LEU A 45 9.68 0.20 -5.26
C LEU A 45 8.89 -1.00 -4.71
N LEU A 46 7.64 -1.18 -5.15
CA LEU A 46 6.81 -2.31 -4.72
C LEU A 46 7.41 -3.65 -5.16
N GLU A 47 7.92 -3.77 -6.39
CA GLU A 47 8.62 -4.97 -6.86
C GLU A 47 9.85 -5.28 -5.97
N ARG A 48 10.65 -4.27 -5.64
CA ARG A 48 11.80 -4.43 -4.73
C ARG A 48 11.38 -4.86 -3.33
N LEU A 49 10.32 -4.29 -2.77
CA LEU A 49 9.84 -4.67 -1.45
C LEU A 49 9.38 -6.14 -1.43
N ARG A 50 8.69 -6.57 -2.49
CA ARG A 50 8.24 -7.95 -2.65
C ARG A 50 9.38 -8.94 -2.80
N SER A 51 10.44 -8.60 -3.54
CA SER A 51 11.62 -9.46 -3.68
C SER A 51 12.38 -9.66 -2.36
N HIS A 52 12.15 -8.80 -1.38
CA HIS A 52 12.64 -8.92 -0.01
C HIS A 52 11.61 -9.51 0.98
N ASN A 53 10.57 -10.19 0.48
CA ASN A 53 9.55 -10.87 1.29
C ASN A 53 8.80 -9.94 2.26
N ILE A 54 8.58 -8.70 1.82
CA ILE A 54 7.72 -7.73 2.52
C ILE A 54 6.32 -7.81 1.92
N ASN A 55 5.33 -7.91 2.79
CA ASN A 55 3.92 -7.97 2.44
C ASN A 55 3.43 -6.58 2.03
N VAL A 56 3.49 -6.34 0.72
CA VAL A 56 2.98 -5.11 0.08
C VAL A 56 2.08 -5.46 -1.10
N PRO A 57 1.12 -4.57 -1.48
CA PRO A 57 0.29 -4.77 -2.64
C PRO A 57 1.11 -5.13 -3.88
N LYS A 58 0.69 -6.16 -4.61
CA LYS A 58 1.37 -6.54 -5.84
C LYS A 58 1.11 -5.48 -6.90
N PRO A 59 2.13 -4.82 -7.45
CA PRO A 59 1.90 -3.91 -8.56
C PRO A 59 1.57 -4.74 -9.81
N VAL A 60 0.54 -4.34 -10.54
CA VAL A 60 0.08 -5.03 -11.76
C VAL A 60 0.48 -4.25 -13.00
N ALA A 61 0.26 -2.93 -12.98
CA ALA A 61 0.58 -2.06 -14.11
C ALA A 61 0.83 -0.64 -13.63
N ALA A 62 1.72 0.07 -14.32
CA ALA A 62 1.93 1.50 -14.17
C ALA A 62 1.72 2.18 -15.53
N GLN A 63 1.08 3.34 -15.52
CA GLN A 63 0.84 4.14 -16.72
C GLN A 63 1.25 5.59 -16.45
N ALA A 64 1.76 6.25 -17.50
CA ALA A 64 1.93 7.70 -17.53
C ALA A 64 1.37 8.24 -18.85
N ILE A 65 0.38 9.14 -18.78
CA ILE A 65 -0.26 9.79 -19.94
C ILE A 65 0.08 11.28 -19.90
N ARG A 66 0.63 11.82 -20.98
CA ARG A 66 0.97 13.24 -21.08
C ARG A 66 -0.18 14.07 -21.65
N TYR A 67 -0.38 15.26 -21.09
CA TYR A 67 -1.28 16.31 -21.57
C TYR A 67 -0.51 17.64 -21.65
N GLY A 68 0.05 17.96 -22.82
CA GLY A 68 0.83 19.20 -23.00
C GLY A 68 2.08 19.25 -22.13
N LEU A 69 2.14 20.14 -21.13
CA LEU A 69 3.24 20.21 -20.13
C LEU A 69 2.97 19.37 -18.86
N LEU A 70 1.75 18.87 -18.70
CA LEU A 70 1.33 18.07 -17.55
C LEU A 70 1.34 16.57 -17.89
N TYR A 71 1.35 15.73 -16.88
CA TYR A 71 1.15 14.29 -17.05
C TYR A 71 0.26 13.72 -15.94
N ARG A 72 -0.47 12.66 -16.26
CA ARG A 72 -1.16 11.77 -15.33
C ARG A 72 -0.29 10.54 -15.11
N ALA A 73 -0.19 10.07 -13.88
CA ALA A 73 0.48 8.83 -13.54
C ALA A 73 -0.47 7.96 -12.72
N ASP A 74 -0.84 6.81 -13.28
CA ASP A 74 -1.74 5.85 -12.66
C ASP A 74 -0.94 4.58 -12.32
N LEU A 75 -1.14 4.04 -11.12
CA LEU A 75 -0.61 2.76 -10.68
C LEU A 75 -1.78 1.84 -10.33
N LEU A 76 -1.80 0.65 -10.91
CA LEU A 76 -2.74 -0.40 -10.59
C LEU A 76 -2.01 -1.46 -9.76
N SER A 77 -2.51 -1.72 -8.56
CA SER A 77 -2.07 -2.81 -7.69
C SER A 77 -3.20 -3.83 -7.47
N GLU A 78 -2.82 -5.07 -7.19
CA GLU A 78 -3.78 -6.08 -6.74
C GLU A 78 -4.38 -5.62 -5.40
N LYS A 79 -5.69 -5.81 -5.26
CA LYS A 79 -6.35 -5.60 -3.98
C LYS A 79 -5.73 -6.55 -2.95
N THR A 80 -5.32 -6.01 -1.81
CA THR A 80 -4.83 -6.82 -0.69
C THR A 80 -5.90 -7.84 -0.24
N PRO A 81 -5.53 -9.09 0.06
CA PRO A 81 -6.50 -10.16 0.33
C PRO A 81 -7.37 -9.82 1.55
N ASN A 82 -8.69 -9.68 1.41
CA ASN A 82 -9.69 -9.42 2.48
C ASN A 82 -9.18 -8.64 3.70
N ALA A 83 -8.29 -7.68 3.49
CA ALA A 83 -7.50 -7.14 4.58
C ALA A 83 -8.28 -5.98 5.19
N ARG A 84 -8.40 -5.99 6.52
CA ARG A 84 -9.00 -4.88 7.26
C ARG A 84 -7.90 -3.98 7.77
N ASP A 85 -8.11 -2.68 7.67
CA ASP A 85 -7.17 -1.72 8.26
C ASP A 85 -7.16 -1.88 9.78
N LEU A 86 -6.00 -1.63 10.37
CA LEU A 86 -5.77 -1.83 11.79
C LEU A 86 -6.66 -0.93 12.65
N PHE A 87 -7.10 0.22 12.12
CA PHE A 87 -8.02 1.10 12.81
C PHE A 87 -9.43 0.48 12.90
N SER A 88 -9.96 -0.08 11.81
CA SER A 88 -11.26 -0.75 11.77
C SER A 88 -11.30 -1.97 12.71
N ILE A 89 -10.27 -2.83 12.69
CA ILE A 89 -10.22 -4.01 13.59
C ILE A 89 -10.30 -3.59 15.06
N ARG A 90 -9.76 -2.42 15.40
CA ARG A 90 -9.65 -1.92 16.77
C ARG A 90 -10.87 -1.18 17.28
N GLN A 91 -11.79 -0.78 16.40
CA GLN A 91 -13.13 -0.41 16.84
C GLN A 91 -13.90 -1.66 17.29
N ASP A 92 -13.72 -2.78 16.60
CA ASP A 92 -14.47 -4.00 16.87
C ASP A 92 -13.92 -4.82 18.06
N ARG A 93 -12.59 -4.89 18.23
CA ARG A 93 -11.95 -5.74 19.26
C ARG A 93 -10.50 -5.36 19.57
N LYS A 94 -10.02 -5.81 20.73
CA LYS A 94 -8.59 -5.72 21.10
C LYS A 94 -7.75 -6.66 20.22
N LEU A 95 -6.63 -6.19 19.67
CA LEU A 95 -5.64 -7.05 19.03
C LEU A 95 -4.79 -7.78 20.07
N SER A 96 -4.37 -9.01 19.74
CA SER A 96 -3.42 -9.76 20.54
C SER A 96 -2.02 -9.17 20.48
N GLU A 97 -1.22 -9.43 21.51
CA GLU A 97 0.18 -9.00 21.56
C GLU A 97 0.99 -9.54 20.37
N THR A 98 0.76 -10.80 19.99
CA THR A 98 1.44 -11.45 18.86
C THR A 98 1.24 -10.68 17.56
N ARG A 99 0.04 -10.14 17.31
CA ARG A 99 -0.21 -9.33 16.11
C ARG A 99 0.57 -8.03 16.12
N TYR A 100 0.68 -7.35 17.27
CA TYR A 100 1.51 -6.15 17.37
C TYR A 100 2.98 -6.46 17.11
N ARG A 101 3.49 -7.58 17.63
CA ARG A 101 4.84 -8.05 17.30
C ARG A 101 5.01 -8.27 15.80
N SER A 102 4.08 -8.95 15.14
CA SER A 102 4.10 -9.14 13.68
C SER A 102 4.12 -7.80 12.92
N ILE A 103 3.37 -6.79 13.38
CA ILE A 103 3.41 -5.45 12.78
C ILE A 103 4.82 -4.84 12.90
N GLY A 104 5.41 -4.92 14.09
CA GLY A 104 6.78 -4.44 14.31
C GLY A 104 7.79 -5.13 13.40
N THR A 105 7.68 -6.45 13.25
CA THR A 105 8.55 -7.25 12.36
C THR A 105 8.39 -6.83 10.90
N GLU A 106 7.17 -6.61 10.42
CA GLU A 106 6.93 -6.23 9.02
C GLU A 106 7.49 -4.82 8.71
N ILE A 107 7.31 -3.88 9.63
CA ILE A 107 7.91 -2.53 9.53
C ILE A 107 9.44 -2.62 9.54
N ARG A 108 10.02 -3.49 10.37
CA ARG A 108 11.47 -3.71 10.39
C ARG A 108 11.97 -4.19 9.03
N LYS A 109 11.34 -5.18 8.40
CA LYS A 109 11.76 -5.66 7.08
C LYS A 109 11.83 -4.52 6.05
N MET A 110 10.82 -3.65 6.02
CA MET A 110 10.80 -2.44 5.18
C MET A 110 11.94 -1.47 5.53
N HIS A 111 12.24 -1.28 6.82
CA HIS A 111 13.33 -0.43 7.25
C HIS A 111 14.72 -1.01 6.94
N ASP A 112 14.87 -2.33 7.00
CA ASP A 112 16.13 -3.04 6.74
C ASP A 112 16.50 -2.99 5.25
N VAL A 113 15.51 -2.90 4.34
CA VAL A 113 15.76 -2.63 2.92
C VAL A 113 15.97 -1.13 2.61
N GLY A 114 15.96 -0.27 3.62
CA GLY A 114 16.24 1.16 3.51
C GLY A 114 15.09 1.99 2.94
N ILE A 115 13.84 1.56 3.13
CA ILE A 115 12.65 2.29 2.64
C ILE A 115 12.01 3.08 3.78
N HIS A 116 11.99 4.40 3.64
CA HIS A 116 11.32 5.32 4.54
C HIS A 116 9.90 5.59 4.05
N HIS A 117 8.92 5.20 4.85
CA HIS A 117 7.51 5.39 4.54
C HIS A 117 7.00 6.68 5.17
N ALA A 118 7.08 7.78 4.41
CA ALA A 118 6.78 9.11 4.93
C ALA A 118 5.35 9.21 5.50
N ASP A 119 4.38 8.45 4.99
CA ASP A 119 3.00 8.46 5.50
C ASP A 119 2.62 7.28 6.40
N LEU A 120 3.59 6.62 7.04
CA LEU A 120 3.29 5.44 7.88
C LEU A 120 2.37 5.82 9.05
N ASN A 121 1.17 5.25 9.03
CA ASN A 121 0.13 5.47 10.02
C ASN A 121 -0.76 4.22 10.16
N ILE A 122 -1.62 4.19 11.18
CA ILE A 122 -2.49 3.04 11.50
C ILE A 122 -3.42 2.60 10.35
N HIS A 123 -3.86 3.53 9.48
CA HIS A 123 -4.73 3.22 8.34
C HIS A 123 -3.97 2.58 7.17
N ASN A 124 -2.65 2.74 7.14
CA ASN A 124 -1.77 2.19 6.11
C ASN A 124 -1.20 0.81 6.51
N ILE A 125 -1.73 0.22 7.59
CA ILE A 125 -1.39 -1.13 8.04
C ILE A 125 -2.67 -1.96 7.99
N LEU A 126 -2.64 -3.04 7.21
CA LEU A 126 -3.76 -3.98 7.11
C LEU A 126 -3.37 -5.32 7.74
N ILE A 127 -4.38 -6.06 8.20
CA ILE A 127 -4.25 -7.46 8.59
C ILE A 127 -5.27 -8.26 7.79
N ASP A 128 -4.80 -9.32 7.13
CA ASP A 128 -5.67 -10.23 6.37
C ASP A 128 -6.26 -11.36 7.23
N ASP A 129 -7.12 -12.16 6.64
CA ASP A 129 -7.77 -13.30 7.31
C ASP A 129 -6.79 -14.40 7.74
N SER A 130 -5.57 -14.40 7.20
CA SER A 130 -4.46 -15.31 7.55
C SER A 130 -3.50 -14.71 8.59
N ASP A 131 -3.91 -13.63 9.26
CA ASP A 131 -3.13 -12.88 10.24
C ASP A 131 -1.79 -12.33 9.71
N GLN A 132 -1.66 -12.18 8.39
CA GLN A 132 -0.51 -11.50 7.79
C GLN A 132 -0.69 -9.99 7.86
N VAL A 133 0.39 -9.31 8.22
CA VAL A 133 0.44 -7.85 8.22
C VAL A 133 0.85 -7.38 6.83
N TRP A 134 0.13 -6.39 6.30
CA TRP A 134 0.43 -5.73 5.05
C TRP A 134 0.64 -4.23 5.28
N ILE A 135 1.64 -3.66 4.61
CA ILE A 135 1.84 -2.20 4.55
C ILE A 135 1.34 -1.74 3.18
N ILE A 136 0.60 -0.64 3.14
CA ILE A 136 0.03 -0.08 1.90
C ILE A 136 0.39 1.41 1.77
N ASP A 137 0.04 2.00 0.62
CA ASP A 137 0.20 3.44 0.31
C ASP A 137 1.66 3.90 0.23
N PHE A 138 2.39 3.40 -0.78
CA PHE A 138 3.81 3.69 -1.00
C PHE A 138 4.08 4.98 -1.79
N ASP A 139 3.05 5.82 -1.92
CA ASP A 139 3.00 6.98 -2.82
C ASP A 139 4.07 8.05 -2.51
N LYS A 140 4.51 8.13 -1.24
CA LYS A 140 5.51 9.06 -0.68
C LYS A 140 6.69 8.33 -0.06
N CYS A 141 6.93 7.08 -0.45
CA CYS A 141 8.05 6.31 0.06
C CYS A 141 9.35 6.69 -0.66
N VAL A 142 10.44 6.73 0.10
CA VAL A 142 11.77 7.08 -0.43
C VAL A 142 12.82 6.12 0.08
N ALA A 143 13.75 5.74 -0.79
CA ALA A 143 14.96 5.06 -0.35
C ALA A 143 15.81 6.03 0.48
N LYS A 144 16.17 5.63 1.69
CA LYS A 144 16.92 6.48 2.62
C LYS A 144 17.99 5.67 3.35
N ALA A 145 19.23 6.13 3.22
CA ALA A 145 20.38 5.52 3.88
C ALA A 145 20.44 5.87 5.38
N GLY A 146 21.13 5.01 6.14
CA GLY A 146 21.30 5.15 7.58
C GLY A 146 20.03 4.84 8.39
N ASP A 147 20.12 5.02 9.71
CA ASP A 147 19.07 4.61 10.64
C ASP A 147 18.35 5.76 11.36
N SER A 148 18.89 6.98 11.25
CA SER A 148 18.39 8.17 11.98
C SER A 148 16.91 8.48 11.70
N TRP A 149 16.41 8.09 10.53
CA TRP A 149 15.02 8.30 10.14
C TRP A 149 14.07 7.22 10.66
N LYS A 150 14.56 6.02 11.02
CA LYS A 150 13.72 4.88 11.43
C LYS A 150 12.93 5.20 12.70
N THR A 151 13.59 5.83 13.68
CA THR A 151 12.95 6.28 14.93
C THR A 151 11.87 7.33 14.67
N ASN A 152 12.11 8.26 13.75
CA ASN A 152 11.11 9.25 13.35
C ASN A 152 9.92 8.60 12.64
N ASN A 153 10.16 7.58 11.81
CA ASN A 153 9.10 6.85 11.12
C ASN A 153 8.20 6.11 12.11
N LEU A 154 8.79 5.42 13.11
CA LEU A 154 8.03 4.78 14.19
C LEU A 154 7.29 5.80 15.06
N SER A 155 7.91 6.94 15.34
CA SER A 155 7.28 8.01 16.14
C SER A 155 6.06 8.63 15.43
N ARG A 156 6.07 8.69 14.09
CA ARG A 156 4.88 9.06 13.29
C ARG A 156 3.75 8.05 13.47
N LEU A 157 4.06 6.76 13.39
CA LEU A 157 3.09 5.69 13.61
C LEU A 157 2.48 5.76 15.02
N LEU A 158 3.32 5.90 16.06
CA LEU A 158 2.87 6.06 17.46
C LEU A 158 1.93 7.25 17.64
N ARG A 159 2.25 8.40 17.03
CA ARG A 159 1.37 9.57 17.08
C ARG A 159 0.02 9.28 16.41
N SER A 160 -0.02 8.51 15.32
CA SER A 160 -1.29 8.12 14.69
C SER A 160 -2.13 7.23 15.61
N PHE A 161 -1.52 6.29 16.35
CA PHE A 161 -2.22 5.48 17.34
C PHE A 161 -2.84 6.32 18.46
N ARG A 162 -2.06 7.25 19.02
CA ARG A 162 -2.53 8.16 20.10
C ARG A 162 -3.66 9.06 19.61
N LYS A 163 -3.50 9.65 18.42
CA LYS A 163 -4.51 10.51 17.78
C LYS A 163 -5.84 9.76 17.60
N GLU A 164 -5.82 8.53 17.08
CA GLU A 164 -7.05 7.77 16.88
C GLU A 164 -7.64 7.27 18.21
N ARG A 165 -6.83 6.99 19.23
CA ARG A 165 -7.32 6.73 20.60
C ARG A 165 -8.09 7.93 21.14
N GLU A 166 -7.57 9.14 20.98
CA GLU A 166 -8.20 10.37 21.45
C GLU A 166 -9.47 10.71 20.68
N LYS A 167 -9.46 10.58 19.35
CA LYS A 167 -10.58 10.99 18.49
C LYS A 167 -11.72 9.99 18.39
N ARG A 168 -11.40 8.70 18.47
CA ARG A 168 -12.30 7.59 18.08
C ARG A 168 -12.38 6.49 19.12
N HIS A 169 -11.72 6.65 20.27
CA HIS A 169 -11.77 5.72 21.40
C HIS A 169 -11.45 4.26 21.04
N ILE A 170 -10.58 4.04 20.05
CA ILE A 170 -10.17 2.70 19.63
C ILE A 170 -9.55 1.90 20.78
N HIS A 171 -9.75 0.58 20.82
CA HIS A 171 -9.23 -0.31 21.86
C HIS A 171 -7.70 -0.47 21.78
N TRP A 172 -6.96 0.50 22.31
CA TRP A 172 -5.49 0.59 22.31
C TRP A 172 -4.97 0.89 23.71
N HIS A 173 -3.82 0.33 24.04
CA HIS A 173 -3.08 0.72 25.23
C HIS A 173 -1.60 0.93 24.87
N GLU A 174 -0.88 1.71 25.66
CA GLU A 174 0.55 1.94 25.42
C GLU A 174 1.34 0.62 25.49
N ASP A 175 0.94 -0.36 26.31
CA ASP A 175 1.58 -1.70 26.33
C ASP A 175 1.53 -2.42 24.96
N SER A 176 0.53 -2.09 24.14
CA SER A 176 0.43 -2.62 22.76
C SER A 176 1.53 -2.04 21.86
N TRP A 177 2.01 -0.83 22.16
CA TRP A 177 3.17 -0.24 21.51
C TRP A 177 4.44 -1.00 21.87
N ASP A 178 4.61 -1.37 23.14
CA ASP A 178 5.79 -2.12 23.58
C ASP A 178 5.89 -3.46 22.88
N ALA A 179 4.76 -4.13 22.66
CA ALA A 179 4.69 -5.35 21.85
C ALA A 179 5.16 -5.13 20.41
N LEU A 180 4.74 -4.04 19.77
CA LEU A 180 5.22 -3.65 18.44
C LEU A 180 6.71 -3.36 18.45
N GLN A 181 7.20 -2.62 19.45
CA GLN A 181 8.63 -2.33 19.58
C GLN A 181 9.46 -3.59 19.80
N ARG A 182 8.96 -4.57 20.57
CA ARG A 182 9.60 -5.88 20.71
C ARG A 182 9.73 -6.58 19.36
N GLY A 183 8.63 -6.68 18.60
CA GLY A 183 8.66 -7.28 17.25
C GLY A 183 9.57 -6.53 16.27
N TYR A 184 9.70 -5.21 16.41
CA TYR A 184 10.60 -4.39 15.61
C TYR A 184 12.07 -4.59 15.96
N LYS A 185 12.41 -4.84 17.24
CA LYS A 185 13.80 -5.07 17.67
C LYS A 185 14.28 -6.50 17.36
N GLY A 186 13.36 -7.46 17.26
CA GLY A 186 13.67 -8.89 17.11
C GLY A 186 13.80 -9.56 18.46
#